data_AF-A0A7X7F3S8-F1
#
_entry.id   AF-A0A7X7F3S8-F1
#
_cell.length_a   1.000
_cell.length_b   1.000
_cell.length_c   1.000
_cell.angle_alpha   90.00
_cell.angle_beta   90.00
_cell.angle_gamma   90.00
#
_symmetry.space_group_name_H-M   'P 1'
#
loop_
_entity.id
_entity.type
_entity.pdbx_description
1 polymer ?
#
loop_
_entity_poly.entity_id
_entity_poly.type
_entity_poly.pdbx_seq_one_letter_code
_entity_poly.pdbx_strand_id
1 'polypeptide(L)'
;MFRAVGRYFRAIGYLITGRIDQARQTLSANPNVMRATYDQVIRDKTARIHQYKDAVAGMISQEEKKKSQVKSLTEEVKKLESLKAGSAAMARKLVAKYNGDVEAVKQDAEYTRCQTAFRDFSTTLAEKEQRIVDLEGDLETLAKSIGGHKIQIQGLLRELDKIREEKHDAVADVISAREEQQIADMVAGISADRTSQELAELRDLRREMKAKARISREMSGLDTKRDEDEFLSYATENVMTDEFDALIGLTKTEDRGHGESDEPTRIPEK
;
A
#
# COMPACT_ATOMS: atom_id res chain seq x y z
N MET A 1 -28.53 14.52 -10.06
CA MET A 1 -28.50 13.55 -8.94
C MET A 1 -27.07 13.16 -8.46
N PHE A 2 -26.05 14.03 -8.59
CA PHE A 2 -24.64 13.64 -8.38
C PHE A 2 -24.05 13.92 -6.98
N ARG A 3 -24.88 14.15 -5.95
CA ARG A 3 -24.44 14.42 -4.55
C ARG A 3 -24.54 13.22 -3.60
N ALA A 4 -24.81 12.02 -4.12
CA ALA A 4 -24.97 10.78 -3.35
C ALA A 4 -23.74 9.83 -3.42
N VAL A 5 -23.10 9.69 -4.59
CA VAL A 5 -22.01 8.70 -4.80
C VAL A 5 -20.75 9.04 -3.99
N GLY A 6 -20.41 10.33 -3.84
CA GLY A 6 -19.30 10.78 -2.99
C GLY A 6 -19.51 10.60 -1.48
N ARG A 7 -20.66 10.10 -1.03
CA ARG A 7 -20.97 9.89 0.39
C ARG A 7 -20.76 8.45 0.86
N TYR A 8 -20.86 7.46 -0.02
CA TYR A 8 -20.62 6.05 0.33
C TYR A 8 -19.13 5.76 0.61
N PHE A 9 -18.21 6.33 -0.17
CA PHE A 9 -16.77 6.21 0.12
C PHE A 9 -16.33 7.02 1.35
N ARG A 10 -17.04 8.10 1.71
CA ARG A 10 -16.75 8.88 2.92
C ARG A 10 -17.36 8.30 4.20
N ALA A 11 -18.34 7.39 4.10
CA ALA A 11 -18.91 6.70 5.26
C ALA A 11 -18.09 5.45 5.67
N ILE A 12 -17.56 4.69 4.70
CA ILE A 12 -16.66 3.55 5.00
C ILE A 12 -15.29 4.05 5.53
N GLY A 13 -14.84 5.23 5.10
CA GLY A 13 -13.56 5.82 5.53
C GLY A 13 -13.52 6.46 6.91
N TYR A 14 -14.63 6.59 7.64
CA TYR A 14 -14.69 7.37 8.90
C TYR A 14 -15.25 6.61 10.12
N LEU A 15 -15.69 5.36 9.98
CA LEU A 15 -16.03 4.50 11.13
C LEU A 15 -14.90 3.53 11.53
N ILE A 16 -13.74 3.63 10.86
CA ILE A 16 -12.69 2.61 10.90
C ILE A 16 -11.27 3.23 11.02
N THR A 17 -11.15 4.33 11.76
CA THR A 17 -9.94 5.18 11.82
C THR A 17 -9.00 4.88 13.00
N GLY A 18 -9.22 3.79 13.76
CA GLY A 18 -8.42 3.46 14.95
C GLY A 18 -7.76 2.08 14.99
N ARG A 19 -8.27 1.08 14.24
CA ARG A 19 -7.74 -0.30 14.26
C ARG A 19 -7.41 -0.90 12.89
N ILE A 20 -7.81 -0.24 11.78
CA ILE A 20 -7.55 -0.76 10.44
C ILE A 20 -6.31 -0.16 9.77
N ASP A 21 -5.65 0.88 10.28
CA ASP A 21 -4.40 1.34 9.66
C ASP A 21 -3.30 0.26 9.70
N GLN A 22 -3.13 -0.47 10.81
CA GLN A 22 -2.22 -1.62 10.87
C GLN A 22 -2.65 -2.78 9.93
N ALA A 23 -3.96 -3.04 9.80
CA ALA A 23 -4.49 -4.06 8.89
C ALA A 23 -4.36 -3.64 7.41
N ARG A 24 -4.51 -2.34 7.11
CA ARG A 24 -4.25 -1.76 5.79
C ARG A 24 -2.78 -1.83 5.43
N GLN A 25 -1.89 -1.55 6.38
CA GLN A 25 -0.46 -1.57 6.17
C GLN A 25 0.04 -2.99 5.85
N THR A 26 -0.47 -4.02 6.55
CA THR A 26 -0.20 -5.43 6.23
C THR A 26 -0.92 -5.92 4.96
N LEU A 27 -2.11 -5.42 4.66
CA LEU A 27 -2.79 -5.69 3.38
C LEU A 27 -2.10 -5.01 2.18
N SER A 28 -1.56 -3.80 2.33
CA SER A 28 -0.81 -3.10 1.28
C SER A 28 0.56 -3.71 1.01
N ALA A 29 1.15 -4.38 2.01
CA ALA A 29 2.34 -5.21 1.85
C ALA A 29 2.07 -6.56 1.13
N ASN A 30 0.85 -6.80 0.65
CA ASN A 30 0.54 -7.95 -0.20
C ASN A 30 0.62 -7.53 -1.68
N PRO A 31 1.55 -8.09 -2.49
CA PRO A 31 1.70 -7.76 -3.91
C PRO A 31 0.40 -7.83 -4.71
N ASN A 32 -0.48 -8.78 -4.40
CA ASN A 32 -1.75 -8.96 -5.11
C ASN A 32 -2.75 -7.83 -4.81
N VAL A 33 -2.78 -7.34 -3.57
CA VAL A 33 -3.64 -6.23 -3.15
C VAL A 33 -3.11 -4.91 -3.70
N MET A 34 -1.79 -4.70 -3.69
CA MET A 34 -1.16 -3.54 -4.32
C MET A 34 -1.45 -3.52 -5.83
N ARG A 35 -1.20 -4.63 -6.54
CA ARG A 35 -1.52 -4.79 -7.96
C ARG A 35 -2.99 -4.47 -8.25
N ALA A 36 -3.93 -5.04 -7.48
CA ALA A 36 -5.35 -4.80 -7.64
C ALA A 36 -5.74 -3.33 -7.37
N THR A 37 -5.06 -2.66 -6.44
CA THR A 37 -5.27 -1.24 -6.12
C THR A 37 -4.82 -0.35 -7.27
N TYR A 38 -3.61 -0.55 -7.80
CA TYR A 38 -3.15 0.14 -9.01
C TYR A 38 -4.05 -0.14 -10.21
N ASP A 39 -4.47 -1.40 -10.43
CA ASP A 39 -5.42 -1.74 -11.50
C ASP A 39 -6.76 -1.00 -11.36
N GLN A 40 -7.25 -0.82 -10.13
CA GLN A 40 -8.45 -0.03 -9.89
C GLN A 40 -8.23 1.47 -10.17
N VAL A 41 -7.10 2.04 -9.72
CA VAL A 41 -6.75 3.46 -9.99
C VAL A 41 -6.60 3.71 -11.49
N ILE A 42 -5.95 2.80 -12.22
CA ILE A 42 -5.79 2.87 -13.68
C ILE A 42 -7.16 2.80 -14.38
N ARG A 43 -8.05 1.87 -13.99
CA ARG A 43 -9.42 1.80 -14.52
C ARG A 43 -10.20 3.09 -14.26
N ASP A 44 -10.19 3.60 -13.03
CA ASP A 44 -10.96 4.79 -12.65
C ASP A 44 -10.43 6.07 -13.32
N LYS A 45 -9.10 6.23 -13.43
CA LYS A 45 -8.50 7.34 -14.20
C LYS A 45 -8.81 7.21 -15.69
N THR A 46 -8.72 6.01 -16.28
CA THR A 46 -9.07 5.77 -17.69
C THR A 46 -10.52 6.15 -17.96
N ALA A 47 -11.48 5.69 -17.14
CA ALA A 47 -12.90 6.01 -17.28
C ALA A 47 -13.18 7.53 -17.18
N ARG A 48 -12.52 8.24 -16.25
CA ARG A 48 -12.62 9.71 -16.15
C ARG A 48 -12.06 10.42 -17.38
N ILE A 49 -10.94 9.94 -17.94
CA ILE A 49 -10.37 10.50 -19.18
C ILE A 49 -11.32 10.30 -20.36
N HIS A 50 -12.02 9.16 -20.46
CA HIS A 50 -13.05 8.95 -21.48
C HIS A 50 -14.23 9.92 -21.31
N GLN A 51 -14.83 10.00 -20.12
CA GLN A 51 -15.91 10.96 -19.83
C GLN A 51 -15.52 12.40 -20.16
N TYR A 52 -14.25 12.76 -19.95
CA TYR A 52 -13.74 14.09 -20.27
C TYR A 52 -13.54 14.30 -21.78
N LYS A 53 -13.03 13.30 -22.50
CA LYS A 53 -12.97 13.31 -23.97
C LYS A 53 -14.37 13.47 -24.58
N ASP A 54 -15.38 12.77 -24.05
CA ASP A 54 -16.76 12.85 -24.52
C ASP A 54 -17.35 14.27 -24.31
N ALA A 55 -17.07 14.90 -23.17
CA ALA A 55 -17.44 16.29 -22.92
C ALA A 55 -16.79 17.27 -23.91
N VAL A 56 -15.49 17.10 -24.20
CA VAL A 56 -14.78 17.91 -25.19
C VAL A 56 -15.30 17.66 -26.62
N ALA A 57 -15.67 16.43 -26.97
CA ALA A 57 -16.34 16.12 -28.24
C ALA A 57 -17.71 16.82 -28.34
N GLY A 58 -18.47 16.88 -27.24
CA GLY A 58 -19.69 17.68 -27.14
C GLY A 58 -19.47 19.18 -27.39
N MET A 59 -18.37 19.74 -26.88
CA MET A 59 -17.98 21.14 -27.15
C MET A 59 -17.58 21.36 -28.61
N ILE A 60 -16.82 20.44 -29.21
CA ILE A 60 -16.44 20.51 -30.64
C ILE A 60 -17.69 20.47 -31.53
N SER A 61 -18.68 19.60 -31.22
CA SER A 61 -19.95 19.57 -31.96
C SER A 61 -20.74 20.89 -31.84
N GLN A 62 -20.65 21.59 -30.70
CA GLN A 62 -21.25 22.93 -30.55
C GLN A 62 -20.49 23.99 -31.36
N GLU A 63 -19.16 23.93 -31.37
CA GLU A 63 -18.30 24.78 -32.21
C GLU A 63 -18.63 24.63 -33.70
N GLU A 64 -18.75 23.39 -34.20
CA GLU A 64 -19.13 23.10 -35.58
C GLU A 64 -20.53 23.61 -35.93
N LYS A 65 -21.52 23.43 -35.03
CA LYS A 65 -22.88 23.96 -35.22
C LYS A 65 -22.89 25.49 -35.30
N LYS A 66 -22.16 26.19 -34.42
CA LYS A 66 -22.04 27.65 -34.47
C LYS A 66 -21.31 28.11 -35.74
N LYS A 67 -20.24 27.44 -36.17
CA LYS A 67 -19.56 27.74 -37.46
C LYS A 67 -20.50 27.57 -38.66
N SER A 68 -21.38 26.56 -38.64
CA SER A 68 -22.40 26.38 -39.68
C SER A 68 -23.44 27.51 -39.67
N GLN A 69 -23.90 27.92 -38.49
CA GLN A 69 -24.82 29.06 -38.33
C GLN A 69 -24.20 30.38 -38.82
N VAL A 70 -22.94 30.66 -38.49
CA VAL A 70 -22.22 31.84 -39.00
C VAL A 70 -22.20 31.84 -40.52
N LYS A 71 -21.83 30.72 -41.17
CA LYS A 71 -21.85 30.61 -42.64
C LYS A 71 -23.22 30.90 -43.25
N SER A 72 -24.29 30.31 -42.71
CA SER A 72 -25.67 30.57 -43.15
C SER A 72 -26.04 32.04 -43.03
N LEU A 73 -25.72 32.66 -41.88
CA LEU A 73 -25.98 34.08 -41.66
C LEU A 73 -25.15 34.97 -42.60
N THR A 74 -23.89 34.63 -42.90
CA THR A 74 -23.07 35.35 -43.88
C THR A 74 -23.67 35.30 -45.29
N GLU A 75 -24.24 34.16 -45.70
CA GLU A 75 -24.94 34.03 -46.99
C GLU A 75 -26.25 34.85 -47.00
N GLU A 76 -27.01 34.84 -45.89
CA GLU A 76 -28.20 35.67 -45.73
C GLU A 76 -27.90 37.18 -45.73
N VAL A 77 -26.80 37.61 -45.10
CA VAL A 77 -26.34 39.01 -45.13
C VAL A 77 -26.01 39.42 -46.56
N LYS A 78 -25.21 38.65 -47.31
CA LYS A 78 -24.92 38.92 -48.74
C LYS A 78 -26.18 39.03 -49.59
N LYS A 79 -27.18 38.18 -49.32
CA LYS A 79 -28.49 38.27 -49.97
C LYS A 79 -29.22 39.57 -49.61
N LEU A 80 -29.26 39.96 -48.34
CA LEU A 80 -29.88 41.21 -47.88
C LEU A 80 -29.16 42.45 -48.43
N GLU A 81 -27.82 42.45 -48.52
CA GLU A 81 -27.03 43.49 -49.18
C GLU A 81 -27.47 43.66 -50.64
N SER A 82 -27.59 42.56 -51.40
CA SER A 82 -28.04 42.63 -52.80
C SER A 82 -29.47 43.13 -52.95
N LEU A 83 -30.37 42.76 -52.04
CA LEU A 83 -31.77 43.23 -52.02
C LEU A 83 -31.87 44.71 -51.65
N LYS A 84 -31.08 45.17 -50.68
CA LYS A 84 -30.93 46.58 -50.28
C LYS A 84 -30.34 47.42 -51.41
N ALA A 85 -29.33 46.93 -52.11
CA ALA A 85 -28.77 47.58 -53.30
C ALA A 85 -29.81 47.64 -54.44
N GLY A 86 -30.58 46.57 -54.64
CA GLY A 86 -31.67 46.50 -55.61
C GLY A 86 -32.78 47.51 -55.35
N SER A 87 -33.27 47.62 -54.12
CA SER A 87 -34.30 48.62 -53.76
C SER A 87 -33.80 50.06 -53.92
N ALA A 88 -32.54 50.33 -53.55
CA ALA A 88 -31.91 51.63 -53.80
C ALA A 88 -31.76 51.93 -55.30
N ALA A 89 -31.41 50.94 -56.12
CA ALA A 89 -31.31 51.10 -57.57
C ALA A 89 -32.66 51.35 -58.23
N MET A 90 -33.74 50.69 -57.76
CA MET A 90 -35.10 50.95 -58.23
C MET A 90 -35.56 52.37 -57.86
N ALA A 91 -35.32 52.81 -56.62
CA ALA A 91 -35.61 54.18 -56.21
C ALA A 91 -34.88 55.23 -57.08
N ARG A 92 -33.59 55.00 -57.43
CA ARG A 92 -32.85 55.87 -58.36
C ARG A 92 -33.46 55.91 -59.77
N LYS A 93 -33.95 54.78 -60.29
CA LYS A 93 -34.65 54.73 -61.59
C LYS A 93 -35.96 55.52 -61.56
N LEU A 94 -36.69 55.52 -60.44
CA LEU A 94 -37.86 56.37 -60.26
C LEU A 94 -37.49 57.86 -60.27
N VAL A 95 -36.49 58.27 -59.49
CA VAL A 95 -36.00 59.65 -59.48
C VAL A 95 -35.64 60.14 -60.89
N ALA A 96 -35.02 59.29 -61.70
CA ALA A 96 -34.71 59.59 -63.10
C ALA A 96 -35.95 59.72 -64.00
N LYS A 97 -37.00 58.89 -63.82
CA LYS A 97 -38.27 59.00 -64.58
C LYS A 97 -38.95 60.36 -64.37
N TYR A 98 -38.90 60.89 -63.15
CA TYR A 98 -39.51 62.17 -62.77
C TYR A 98 -38.56 63.37 -62.93
N ASN A 99 -37.47 63.23 -63.71
CA ASN A 99 -36.48 64.29 -63.95
C ASN A 99 -35.85 64.91 -62.67
N GLY A 100 -35.87 64.19 -61.54
CA GLY A 100 -35.39 64.68 -60.26
C GLY A 100 -36.40 65.49 -59.43
N ASP A 101 -37.67 65.61 -59.86
CA ASP A 101 -38.72 66.25 -59.04
C ASP A 101 -38.98 65.45 -57.76
N VAL A 102 -38.62 66.05 -56.63
CA VAL A 102 -38.64 65.40 -55.31
C VAL A 102 -40.06 65.24 -54.77
N GLU A 103 -41.01 66.10 -55.13
CA GLU A 103 -42.40 65.98 -54.65
C GLU A 103 -43.14 64.90 -55.44
N ALA A 104 -43.02 64.89 -56.77
CA ALA A 104 -43.62 63.88 -57.63
C ALA A 104 -43.12 62.46 -57.27
N VAL A 105 -41.81 62.29 -57.05
CA VAL A 105 -41.23 60.99 -56.65
C VAL A 105 -41.74 60.52 -55.29
N LYS A 106 -41.88 61.41 -54.30
CA LYS A 106 -42.33 61.04 -52.95
C LYS A 106 -43.80 60.65 -52.89
N GLN A 107 -44.63 61.15 -53.81
CA GLN A 107 -46.03 60.73 -53.93
C GLN A 107 -46.19 59.40 -54.68
N ASP A 108 -45.15 58.88 -55.33
CA ASP A 108 -45.19 57.57 -55.98
C ASP A 108 -45.21 56.40 -54.97
N ALA A 109 -46.17 55.50 -55.15
CA ALA A 109 -46.31 54.27 -54.36
C ALA A 109 -45.12 53.31 -54.53
N GLU A 110 -44.49 53.25 -55.71
CA GLU A 110 -43.28 52.45 -55.94
C GLU A 110 -42.08 53.02 -55.18
N TYR A 111 -41.95 54.36 -55.06
CA TYR A 111 -40.88 54.99 -54.27
C TYR A 111 -41.05 54.67 -52.78
N THR A 112 -42.26 54.87 -52.25
CA THR A 112 -42.59 54.56 -50.85
C THR A 112 -42.33 53.08 -50.54
N ARG A 113 -42.69 52.16 -51.46
CA ARG A 113 -42.39 50.73 -51.33
C ARG A 113 -40.88 50.44 -51.31
N CYS A 114 -40.09 51.09 -52.17
CA CYS A 114 -38.64 50.93 -52.18
C CYS A 114 -37.99 51.49 -50.90
N GLN A 115 -38.48 52.60 -50.37
CA GLN A 115 -38.00 53.21 -49.13
C GLN A 115 -38.25 52.31 -47.92
N THR A 116 -39.47 51.79 -47.77
CA THR A 116 -39.81 50.84 -46.70
C THR A 116 -38.95 49.57 -46.79
N ALA A 117 -38.88 48.93 -47.96
CA ALA A 117 -38.05 47.74 -48.16
C ALA A 117 -36.56 48.01 -47.86
N PHE A 118 -36.02 49.17 -48.27
CA PHE A 118 -34.63 49.55 -47.94
C PHE A 118 -34.40 49.69 -46.43
N ARG A 119 -35.36 50.27 -45.70
CA ARG A 119 -35.28 50.41 -44.24
C ARG A 119 -35.34 49.04 -43.57
N ASP A 120 -36.29 48.21 -43.96
CA ASP A 120 -36.51 46.89 -43.35
C ASP A 120 -35.30 45.97 -43.61
N PHE A 121 -34.78 45.91 -44.84
CA PHE A 121 -33.54 45.19 -45.13
C PHE A 121 -32.34 45.74 -44.38
N SER A 122 -32.25 47.07 -44.15
CA SER A 122 -31.16 47.65 -43.38
C SER A 122 -31.19 47.26 -41.91
N THR A 123 -32.38 47.23 -41.30
CA THR A 123 -32.57 46.78 -39.91
C THR A 123 -32.25 45.30 -39.77
N THR A 124 -32.83 44.43 -40.63
CA THR A 124 -32.57 42.99 -40.61
C THR A 124 -31.10 42.64 -40.87
N LEU A 125 -30.41 43.43 -41.71
CA LEU A 125 -28.98 43.26 -41.99
C LEU A 125 -28.15 43.57 -40.73
N ALA A 126 -28.39 44.71 -40.06
CA ALA A 126 -27.69 45.07 -38.84
C ALA A 126 -27.91 44.04 -37.71
N GLU A 127 -29.13 43.52 -37.56
CA GLU A 127 -29.44 42.44 -36.61
C GLU A 127 -28.64 41.16 -36.90
N LYS A 128 -28.50 40.77 -38.17
CA LYS A 128 -27.76 39.57 -38.58
C LYS A 128 -26.24 39.76 -38.49
N GLU A 129 -25.72 40.93 -38.83
CA GLU A 129 -24.31 41.28 -38.65
C GLU A 129 -23.93 41.22 -37.17
N GLN A 130 -24.72 41.85 -36.28
CA GLN A 130 -24.50 41.74 -34.84
C GLN A 130 -24.56 40.29 -34.38
N ARG A 131 -25.51 39.49 -34.90
CA ARG A 131 -25.62 38.08 -34.55
C ARG A 131 -24.43 37.23 -35.02
N ILE A 132 -23.79 37.59 -36.13
CA ILE A 132 -22.53 36.98 -36.58
C ILE A 132 -21.42 37.31 -35.58
N VAL A 133 -21.24 38.59 -35.22
CA VAL A 133 -20.22 39.05 -34.27
C VAL A 133 -20.36 38.33 -32.91
N ASP A 134 -21.59 38.23 -32.38
CA ASP A 134 -21.86 37.48 -31.15
C ASP A 134 -21.41 36.02 -31.25
N LEU A 135 -21.74 35.35 -32.36
CA LEU A 135 -21.40 33.94 -32.61
C LEU A 135 -19.89 33.74 -32.82
N GLU A 136 -19.19 34.71 -33.41
CA GLU A 136 -17.74 34.67 -33.60
C GLU A 136 -16.99 34.82 -32.26
N GLY A 137 -17.42 35.73 -31.37
CA GLY A 137 -16.86 35.83 -30.02
C GLY A 137 -17.13 34.58 -29.16
N ASP A 138 -18.31 34.00 -29.29
CA ASP A 138 -18.68 32.70 -28.71
C ASP A 138 -17.76 31.57 -29.23
N LEU A 139 -17.46 31.56 -30.54
CA LEU A 139 -16.58 30.58 -31.17
C LEU A 139 -15.13 30.72 -30.72
N GLU A 140 -14.62 31.95 -30.59
CA GLU A 140 -13.27 32.19 -30.07
C GLU A 140 -13.13 31.67 -28.63
N THR A 141 -14.15 31.92 -27.80
CA THR A 141 -14.20 31.45 -26.41
C THR A 141 -14.24 29.92 -26.35
N LEU A 142 -15.09 29.26 -27.16
CA LEU A 142 -15.15 27.81 -27.27
C LEU A 142 -13.81 27.22 -27.74
N ALA A 143 -13.19 27.79 -28.77
CA ALA A 143 -11.91 27.31 -29.30
C ALA A 143 -10.78 27.37 -28.25
N LYS A 144 -10.69 28.46 -27.47
CA LYS A 144 -9.77 28.59 -26.34
C LYS A 144 -10.01 27.52 -25.28
N SER A 145 -11.27 27.30 -24.86
CA SER A 145 -11.63 26.28 -23.87
C SER A 145 -11.32 24.86 -24.35
N ILE A 146 -11.67 24.52 -25.60
CA ILE A 146 -11.37 23.23 -26.23
C ILE A 146 -9.85 23.00 -26.31
N GLY A 147 -9.08 24.03 -26.65
CA GLY A 147 -7.61 23.98 -26.65
C GLY A 147 -7.04 23.65 -25.27
N GLY A 148 -7.48 24.37 -24.23
CA GLY A 148 -7.06 24.12 -22.84
C GLY A 148 -7.40 22.71 -22.35
N HIS A 149 -8.62 22.23 -22.62
CA HIS A 149 -9.04 20.89 -22.21
C HIS A 149 -8.31 19.77 -22.98
N LYS A 150 -7.95 19.97 -24.26
CA LYS A 150 -7.09 19.03 -25.00
C LYS A 150 -5.71 18.88 -24.34
N ILE A 151 -5.08 19.97 -23.90
CA ILE A 151 -3.80 19.94 -23.17
C ILE A 151 -3.96 19.21 -21.83
N GLN A 152 -5.04 19.47 -21.09
CA GLN A 152 -5.32 18.77 -19.83
C GLN A 152 -5.52 17.27 -20.02
N ILE A 153 -6.23 16.84 -21.08
CA ILE A 153 -6.37 15.42 -21.44
C ILE A 153 -5.01 14.79 -21.78
N GLN A 154 -4.13 15.50 -22.49
CA GLN A 154 -2.76 15.02 -22.76
C GLN A 154 -1.94 14.86 -21.47
N GLY A 155 -2.08 15.78 -20.51
CA GLY A 155 -1.47 15.67 -19.19
C GLY A 155 -1.95 14.43 -18.44
N LEU A 156 -3.27 14.24 -18.35
CA LEU A 156 -3.90 13.08 -17.69
C LEU A 156 -3.51 11.73 -18.32
N LEU A 157 -3.31 11.69 -19.65
CA LEU A 157 -2.82 10.49 -20.34
C LEU A 157 -1.37 10.17 -19.94
N ARG A 158 -0.48 11.18 -19.91
CA ARG A 158 0.91 10.99 -19.45
C ARG A 158 0.98 10.56 -17.98
N GLU A 159 0.13 11.10 -17.12
CA GLU A 159 0.00 10.63 -15.73
C GLU A 159 -0.50 9.19 -15.64
N LEU A 160 -1.45 8.79 -16.49
CA LEU A 160 -1.96 7.42 -16.51
C LEU A 160 -0.88 6.42 -16.91
N ASP A 161 -0.03 6.79 -17.88
CA ASP A 161 1.08 5.94 -18.33
C ASP A 161 2.19 5.85 -17.27
N LYS A 162 2.52 6.95 -16.57
CA LYS A 162 3.39 6.90 -15.38
C LYS A 162 2.86 5.97 -14.28
N ILE A 163 1.56 6.04 -13.96
CA ILE A 163 0.95 5.17 -12.94
C ILE A 163 0.97 3.69 -13.37
N ARG A 164 0.98 3.39 -14.68
CA ARG A 164 1.16 2.04 -15.20
C ARG A 164 2.61 1.56 -15.02
N GLU A 165 3.59 2.43 -15.25
CA GLU A 165 5.02 2.17 -15.02
C GLU A 165 5.30 1.97 -13.52
N GLU A 166 4.94 2.94 -12.68
CA GLU A 166 5.05 2.89 -11.20
C GLU A 166 4.42 1.62 -10.59
N LYS A 167 3.33 1.11 -11.18
CA LYS A 167 2.70 -0.15 -10.75
C LYS A 167 3.66 -1.34 -10.89
N HIS A 168 4.40 -1.42 -11.98
CA HIS A 168 5.29 -2.55 -12.24
C HIS A 168 6.44 -2.57 -11.23
N ASP A 169 7.07 -1.42 -11.02
CA ASP A 169 8.18 -1.26 -10.09
C ASP A 169 7.72 -1.49 -8.63
N ALA A 170 6.66 -0.80 -8.19
CA ALA A 170 6.16 -0.94 -6.82
C ALA A 170 5.68 -2.37 -6.48
N VAL A 171 5.11 -3.10 -7.45
CA VAL A 171 4.74 -4.51 -7.24
C VAL A 171 5.98 -5.41 -7.19
N ALA A 172 7.02 -5.14 -7.98
CA ALA A 172 8.28 -5.87 -7.92
C ALA A 172 8.99 -5.64 -6.58
N ASP A 173 9.13 -4.39 -6.12
CA ASP A 173 9.75 -4.02 -4.84
C ASP A 173 9.08 -4.73 -3.66
N VAL A 174 7.74 -4.80 -3.64
CA VAL A 174 6.99 -5.48 -2.56
C VAL A 174 7.07 -7.00 -2.65
N ILE A 175 7.32 -7.59 -3.84
CA ILE A 175 7.65 -9.02 -3.97
C ILE A 175 9.03 -9.27 -3.38
N SER A 176 10.06 -8.53 -3.80
CA SER A 176 11.44 -8.67 -3.32
C SER A 176 11.53 -8.48 -1.80
N ALA A 177 10.93 -7.43 -1.25
CA ALA A 177 10.91 -7.19 0.20
C ALA A 177 10.21 -8.32 0.98
N ARG A 178 9.20 -8.97 0.39
CA ARG A 178 8.52 -10.13 0.97
C ARG A 178 9.38 -11.39 0.92
N GLU A 179 10.14 -11.60 -0.16
CA GLU A 179 11.09 -12.71 -0.27
C GLU A 179 12.26 -12.54 0.71
N GLU A 180 12.82 -11.34 0.83
CA GLU A 180 13.83 -10.99 1.84
C GLU A 180 13.33 -11.23 3.26
N GLN A 181 12.10 -10.78 3.57
CA GLN A 181 11.48 -11.06 4.88
C GLN A 181 11.33 -12.57 5.12
N GLN A 182 10.86 -13.34 4.14
CA GLN A 182 10.73 -14.80 4.27
C GLN A 182 12.09 -15.47 4.49
N ILE A 183 13.16 -15.00 3.83
CA ILE A 183 14.52 -15.50 4.07
C ILE A 183 14.97 -15.17 5.50
N ALA A 184 14.75 -13.95 5.98
CA ALA A 184 15.09 -13.55 7.34
C ALA A 184 14.32 -14.35 8.40
N ASP A 185 13.01 -14.56 8.21
CA ASP A 185 12.15 -15.36 9.09
C ASP A 185 12.59 -16.83 9.09
N MET A 186 12.95 -17.40 7.93
CA MET A 186 13.52 -18.76 7.84
C MET A 186 14.87 -18.87 8.57
N VAL A 187 15.77 -17.89 8.41
CA VAL A 187 17.06 -17.87 9.11
C VAL A 187 16.87 -17.76 10.63
N ALA A 188 15.93 -16.93 11.09
CA ALA A 188 15.58 -16.82 12.51
C ALA A 188 14.99 -18.12 13.07
N GLY A 189 14.07 -18.77 12.33
CA GLY A 189 13.49 -20.07 12.70
C GLY A 189 14.53 -21.19 12.75
N ILE A 190 15.39 -21.29 11.74
CA ILE A 190 16.52 -22.25 11.69
C ILE A 190 17.46 -22.05 12.88
N SER A 191 17.72 -20.79 13.27
CA SER A 191 18.55 -20.45 14.43
C SER A 191 17.93 -20.93 15.74
N ALA A 192 16.60 -20.77 15.90
CA ALA A 192 15.86 -21.15 17.10
C ALA A 192 15.72 -22.67 17.29
N ASP A 193 15.31 -23.39 16.24
CA ASP A 193 14.91 -24.79 16.35
C ASP A 193 16.08 -25.78 16.51
N ARG A 194 17.23 -25.55 15.84
CA ARG A 194 18.31 -26.57 15.78
C ARG A 194 19.41 -26.42 16.82
N THR A 195 19.71 -25.23 17.31
CA THR A 195 20.94 -25.02 18.11
C THR A 195 20.74 -25.23 19.61
N SER A 196 19.58 -24.87 20.15
CA SER A 196 19.32 -24.87 21.60
C SER A 196 19.11 -26.27 22.17
N GLN A 197 18.25 -27.06 21.52
CA GLN A 197 17.67 -28.27 22.07
C GLN A 197 18.58 -29.48 21.87
N GLU A 198 19.08 -29.69 20.64
CA GLU A 198 20.05 -30.76 20.33
C GLU A 198 21.35 -30.63 21.15
N LEU A 199 21.86 -29.40 21.36
CA LEU A 199 23.03 -29.18 22.22
C LEU A 199 22.73 -29.38 23.72
N ALA A 200 21.50 -29.19 24.18
CA ALA A 200 21.13 -29.49 25.57
C ALA A 200 21.11 -31.01 25.80
N GLU A 201 20.44 -31.76 24.92
CA GLU A 201 20.37 -33.22 24.97
C GLU A 201 21.76 -33.87 24.88
N LEU A 202 22.63 -33.39 23.98
CA LEU A 202 24.03 -33.86 23.90
C LEU A 202 24.84 -33.52 25.17
N ARG A 203 24.56 -32.40 25.85
CA ARG A 203 25.23 -32.04 27.11
C ARG A 203 24.77 -32.91 28.27
N ASP A 204 23.49 -33.28 28.31
CA ASP A 204 22.91 -34.13 29.35
C ASP A 204 23.27 -35.61 29.14
N LEU A 205 23.24 -36.12 27.91
CA LEU A 205 23.80 -37.43 27.58
C LEU A 205 25.28 -37.54 27.99
N ARG A 206 26.08 -36.49 27.75
CA ARG A 206 27.48 -36.43 28.20
C ARG A 206 27.60 -36.41 29.74
N ARG A 207 26.70 -35.74 30.45
CA ARG A 207 26.67 -35.74 31.93
C ARG A 207 26.32 -37.12 32.46
N GLU A 208 25.32 -37.77 31.88
CA GLU A 208 24.88 -39.12 32.23
C GLU A 208 26.00 -40.16 32.00
N MET A 209 26.65 -40.13 30.84
CA MET A 209 27.78 -41.03 30.55
C MET A 209 28.97 -40.80 31.50
N LYS A 210 29.23 -39.55 31.89
CA LYS A 210 30.26 -39.24 32.91
C LYS A 210 29.85 -39.72 34.31
N ALA A 211 28.57 -39.70 34.66
CA ALA A 211 28.06 -40.25 35.91
C ALA A 211 28.14 -41.78 35.93
N LYS A 212 27.69 -42.46 34.85
CA LYS A 212 27.84 -43.91 34.66
C LYS A 212 29.30 -44.35 34.76
N ALA A 213 30.23 -43.60 34.16
CA ALA A 213 31.66 -43.87 34.26
C ALA A 213 32.25 -43.64 35.67
N ARG A 214 31.64 -42.79 36.51
CA ARG A 214 32.01 -42.66 37.94
C ARG A 214 31.45 -43.82 38.75
N ILE A 215 30.16 -44.11 38.63
CA ILE A 215 29.50 -45.24 39.30
C ILE A 215 30.21 -46.55 38.96
N SER A 216 30.61 -46.77 37.70
CA SER A 216 31.36 -47.96 37.30
C SER A 216 32.78 -48.05 37.92
N ARG A 217 33.42 -46.91 38.25
CA ARG A 217 34.68 -46.89 39.02
C ARG A 217 34.44 -47.10 40.51
N GLU A 218 33.36 -46.54 41.04
CA GLU A 218 32.96 -46.70 42.45
C GLU A 218 32.56 -48.14 42.75
N MET A 219 31.79 -48.80 41.87
CA MET A 219 31.48 -50.24 41.95
C MET A 219 32.77 -51.08 41.91
N SER A 220 33.64 -50.86 40.91
CA SER A 220 34.93 -51.56 40.81
C SER A 220 35.89 -51.31 41.98
N GLY A 221 35.70 -50.22 42.74
CA GLY A 221 36.45 -49.90 43.96
C GLY A 221 35.72 -50.28 45.26
N LEU A 222 34.47 -50.75 45.18
CA LEU A 222 33.69 -51.28 46.30
C LEU A 222 33.89 -52.79 46.44
N ASP A 223 33.99 -53.51 45.32
CA ASP A 223 34.26 -54.96 45.35
C ASP A 223 35.62 -55.24 46.03
N THR A 224 36.67 -54.51 45.65
CA THR A 224 38.01 -54.64 46.27
C THR A 224 38.05 -54.32 47.77
N LYS A 225 37.21 -53.41 48.25
CA LYS A 225 37.11 -53.09 49.69
C LYS A 225 36.28 -54.09 50.47
N ARG A 226 35.25 -54.66 49.84
CA ARG A 226 34.46 -55.74 50.42
C ARG A 226 35.30 -56.97 50.66
N ASP A 227 36.14 -57.33 49.68
CA ASP A 227 37.08 -58.43 49.82
C ASP A 227 38.05 -58.18 51.01
N GLU A 228 38.61 -56.97 51.14
CA GLU A 228 39.51 -56.60 52.26
C GLU A 228 38.83 -56.65 53.65
N ASP A 229 37.60 -56.13 53.78
CA ASP A 229 36.85 -56.16 55.05
C ASP A 229 36.42 -57.61 55.42
N GLU A 230 36.08 -58.45 54.44
CA GLU A 230 35.71 -59.85 54.66
C GLU A 230 36.91 -60.68 55.15
N PHE A 231 38.11 -60.47 54.58
CA PHE A 231 39.34 -61.10 55.09
C PHE A 231 39.74 -60.64 56.50
N LEU A 232 39.51 -59.37 56.86
CA LEU A 232 39.78 -58.87 58.20
C LEU A 232 38.85 -59.49 59.25
N SER A 233 37.56 -59.63 58.95
CA SER A 233 36.59 -60.25 59.87
C SER A 233 36.94 -61.70 60.23
N TYR A 234 37.45 -62.47 59.26
CA TYR A 234 37.85 -63.87 59.45
C TYR A 234 39.09 -64.05 60.33
N ALA A 235 39.88 -62.99 60.53
CA ALA A 235 41.06 -63.00 61.39
C ALA A 235 40.76 -62.67 62.86
N THR A 236 39.57 -62.13 63.16
CA THR A 236 39.23 -61.59 64.50
C THR A 236 38.31 -62.47 65.35
N GLU A 237 37.65 -63.49 64.79
CA GLU A 237 36.75 -64.39 65.54
C GLU A 237 37.34 -65.80 65.75
N ASN A 238 38.29 -65.94 66.70
CA ASN A 238 38.45 -67.13 67.59
C ASN A 238 39.72 -67.07 68.48
N VAL A 239 39.83 -66.12 69.42
CA VAL A 239 40.76 -66.22 70.57
C VAL A 239 40.16 -65.54 71.82
N MET A 240 40.11 -66.30 72.92
CA MET A 240 39.86 -65.95 74.33
C MET A 240 38.55 -65.25 74.77
N THR A 241 37.80 -65.95 75.64
CA THR A 241 37.13 -65.33 76.79
C THR A 241 37.10 -66.33 77.97
N ASP A 242 38.24 -66.47 78.64
CA ASP A 242 38.31 -66.86 80.05
C ASP A 242 38.73 -65.63 80.88
N GLU A 243 38.69 -65.72 82.22
CA GLU A 243 39.08 -64.66 83.19
C GLU A 243 38.07 -63.55 83.55
N PHE A 244 36.74 -63.77 83.41
CA PHE A 244 35.75 -62.99 84.17
C PHE A 244 35.28 -63.69 85.46
N ASP A 245 35.17 -65.03 85.45
CA ASP A 245 34.63 -65.81 86.58
C ASP A 245 35.61 -65.96 87.77
N ALA A 246 36.86 -65.50 87.64
CA ALA A 246 37.85 -65.53 88.71
C ALA A 246 37.61 -64.48 89.84
N LEU A 247 36.67 -63.55 89.65
CA LEU A 247 36.51 -62.36 90.50
C LEU A 247 35.48 -62.48 91.66
N ILE A 248 34.86 -63.65 91.86
CA ILE A 248 33.86 -63.89 92.93
C ILE A 248 34.41 -64.81 94.05
N GLY A 249 35.70 -64.69 94.35
CA GLY A 249 36.46 -65.66 95.14
C GLY A 249 35.95 -65.91 96.57
N LEU A 250 35.67 -67.19 96.87
CA LEU A 250 35.53 -67.72 98.23
C LEU A 250 36.40 -68.98 98.44
N THR A 251 37.58 -68.75 98.99
CA THR A 251 38.43 -69.66 99.81
C THR A 251 39.09 -70.92 99.21
N LYS A 252 40.45 -70.85 99.18
CA LYS A 252 41.46 -71.91 99.45
C LYS A 252 41.66 -73.03 98.39
N THR A 253 42.88 -73.45 98.02
CA THR A 253 44.26 -73.20 98.56
C THR A 253 45.33 -73.52 97.50
N GLU A 254 46.40 -72.70 97.39
CA GLU A 254 47.79 -73.02 96.94
C GLU A 254 48.01 -73.68 95.53
N ASP A 255 49.06 -73.41 94.72
CA ASP A 255 50.41 -72.88 94.95
C ASP A 255 51.11 -72.38 93.63
N ARG A 256 52.10 -71.44 93.74
CA ARG A 256 53.23 -71.03 92.82
C ARG A 256 53.10 -71.04 91.26
N GLY A 257 53.63 -70.08 90.46
CA GLY A 257 54.37 -68.81 90.71
C GLY A 257 55.18 -68.28 89.47
N HIS A 258 55.67 -67.01 89.53
CA HIS A 258 56.55 -66.26 88.57
C HIS A 258 55.99 -65.89 87.17
N GLY A 259 56.31 -64.73 86.56
CA GLY A 259 57.14 -63.58 86.98
C GLY A 259 57.22 -62.44 85.92
N GLU A 260 57.65 -61.24 86.36
CA GLU A 260 57.87 -59.96 85.62
C GLU A 260 58.83 -60.06 84.40
N SER A 261 59.10 -59.07 83.53
CA SER A 261 58.78 -57.63 83.40
C SER A 261 58.61 -57.27 81.89
N ASP A 262 58.51 -56.03 81.34
CA ASP A 262 58.74 -54.66 81.84
C ASP A 262 57.98 -53.61 80.97
N GLU A 263 58.08 -52.33 81.33
CA GLU A 263 57.76 -51.14 80.50
C GLU A 263 59.07 -50.38 80.15
N PRO A 264 59.14 -49.35 79.27
CA PRO A 264 58.64 -48.02 79.67
C PRO A 264 58.19 -47.06 78.56
N THR A 265 57.28 -46.16 78.95
CA THR A 265 57.00 -44.89 78.25
C THR A 265 58.05 -43.81 78.64
N ARG A 266 58.36 -42.83 77.77
CA ARG A 266 59.00 -41.57 78.25
C ARG A 266 58.62 -40.29 77.47
N ILE A 267 57.50 -39.71 77.93
CA ILE A 267 57.19 -38.29 78.24
C ILE A 267 57.97 -37.15 77.51
N PRO A 268 57.29 -36.10 77.00
CA PRO A 268 57.89 -34.95 76.30
C PRO A 268 58.53 -33.86 77.20
N GLU A 269 59.07 -32.84 76.53
CA GLU A 269 60.03 -31.82 76.96
C GLU A 269 59.64 -30.89 78.14
N LYS A 270 60.65 -30.54 78.94
CA LYS A 270 61.13 -29.15 79.06
C LYS A 270 62.62 -29.08 79.38
#